data_AF-A0A355EV11-F1
#
_entry.id   AF-A0A355EV11-F1
#
_cell.length_a   1.000
_cell.length_b   1.000
_cell.length_c   1.000
_cell.angle_alpha   90.00
_cell.angle_beta   90.00
_cell.angle_gamma   90.00
#
_symmetry.space_group_name_H-M   'P 1'
#
loop_
_entity.id
_entity.type
_entity.pdbx_description
1 polymer ?
#
loop_
_entity_poly.entity_id
_entity_poly.type
_entity_poly.pdbx_seq_one_letter_code
_entity_poly.pdbx_strand_id
1 'polypeptide(L)'
;IEPGTTTVEDVEWWLRQRVQELGMTVWFHPDVERAAAGGEGWEKGVIQPGDALWVDFGVVAMGLHTDTQHLGYVLRPGEVAPP
;
A
#
# COMPACT_ATOMS: atom_id res chain seq x y z
N ILE A 1 3.35 6.81 6.07
CA ILE A 1 2.49 5.91 6.87
C ILE A 1 2.79 6.17 8.33
N GLU A 2 1.81 6.63 9.08
CA GLU A 2 1.85 6.75 10.54
C GLU A 2 0.99 5.63 11.14
N PRO A 3 1.61 4.57 11.70
CA PRO A 3 0.86 3.44 12.24
C PRO A 3 -0.12 3.85 13.36
N GLY A 4 -1.28 3.21 13.39
CA GLY A 4 -2.38 3.53 14.30
C GLY A 4 -3.24 4.73 13.87
N THR A 5 -2.85 5.44 12.80
CA THR A 5 -3.61 6.58 12.26
C THR A 5 -3.89 6.43 10.76
N THR A 6 -2.86 6.16 9.94
CA THR A 6 -3.02 5.99 8.49
C THR A 6 -3.82 4.74 8.17
N THR A 7 -4.85 4.86 7.33
CA THR A 7 -5.61 3.73 6.79
C THR A 7 -5.01 3.26 5.47
N VAL A 8 -5.35 2.05 5.05
CA VAL A 8 -4.98 1.57 3.71
C VAL A 8 -5.62 2.42 2.60
N GLU A 9 -6.84 2.94 2.81
CA GLU A 9 -7.52 3.82 1.85
C GLU A 9 -6.77 5.16 1.68
N ASP A 10 -6.21 5.72 2.77
CA ASP A 10 -5.36 6.91 2.68
C ASP A 10 -4.15 6.66 1.75
N VAL A 11 -3.56 5.45 1.80
CA VAL A 11 -2.43 5.06 0.96
C VAL A 11 -2.86 4.89 -0.50
N GLU A 12 -4.02 4.29 -0.77
CA GLU A 12 -4.57 4.17 -2.13
C GLU A 12 -4.75 5.54 -2.80
N TRP A 13 -5.36 6.48 -2.07
CA TRP A 13 -5.57 7.85 -2.55
C TRP A 13 -4.26 8.61 -2.71
N TRP A 14 -3.33 8.44 -1.76
CA TRP A 14 -2.01 9.03 -1.88
C TRP A 14 -1.26 8.50 -3.11
N LEU A 15 -1.27 7.19 -3.37
CA LEU A 15 -0.67 6.59 -4.56
C LEU A 15 -1.27 7.18 -5.83
N ARG A 16 -2.60 7.27 -5.89
CA ARG A 16 -3.30 7.86 -7.05
C ARG A 16 -2.90 9.32 -7.27
N GLN A 17 -2.87 10.13 -6.22
CA GLN A 17 -2.43 11.53 -6.32
C GLN A 17 -0.96 11.63 -6.74
N ARG A 18 -0.09 10.80 -6.15
CA ARG A 18 1.34 10.80 -6.45
C ARG A 18 1.64 10.46 -7.90
N VAL A 19 0.93 9.49 -8.47
CA VAL A 19 1.04 9.13 -9.89
C VAL A 19 0.66 10.31 -10.80
N GLN A 20 -0.41 11.05 -10.45
CA GLN A 20 -0.83 12.24 -11.18
C GLN A 20 0.20 13.38 -11.10
N GLU A 21 0.79 13.62 -9.92
CA GLU A 21 1.87 14.59 -9.73
C GLU A 21 3.11 14.28 -10.59
N LEU A 22 3.34 12.99 -10.88
CA LEU A 22 4.43 12.53 -11.76
C LEU A 22 4.07 12.59 -13.25
N GLY A 23 2.89 13.11 -13.62
CA GLY A 23 2.45 13.25 -15.01
C GLY A 23 1.93 11.96 -15.64
N MET A 24 1.57 10.96 -14.83
CA MET A 24 1.02 9.68 -15.24
C MET A 24 -0.41 9.53 -14.73
N THR A 25 -1.12 8.49 -15.19
CA THR A 25 -2.41 8.09 -14.58
C THR A 25 -2.32 6.67 -14.04
N VAL A 26 -3.29 6.27 -13.22
CA VAL A 26 -3.38 4.87 -12.78
C VAL A 26 -4.12 4.03 -13.83
N TRP A 27 -3.75 2.76 -13.97
CA TRP A 27 -4.43 1.80 -14.86
C TRP A 27 -5.75 1.31 -14.24
N PHE A 28 -5.74 1.08 -12.93
CA PHE A 28 -6.88 0.79 -12.08
C PHE A 28 -6.75 1.57 -10.76
N HIS A 29 -7.81 1.64 -9.96
CA HIS A 29 -7.70 2.25 -8.62
C HIS A 29 -6.75 1.40 -7.77
N PRO A 30 -5.66 1.96 -7.21
CA PRO A 30 -4.71 1.19 -6.40
C PRO A 30 -5.43 0.44 -5.29
N ASP A 31 -4.98 -0.79 -5.04
CA ASP A 31 -5.53 -1.64 -3.99
C ASP A 31 -4.48 -1.84 -2.90
N VAL A 32 -4.83 -1.48 -1.67
CA VAL A 32 -3.96 -1.69 -0.50
C VAL A 32 -4.74 -2.42 0.57
N GLU A 33 -4.18 -3.52 1.06
CA GLU A 33 -4.77 -4.30 2.14
C GLU A 33 -3.71 -4.61 3.19
N ARG A 34 -4.16 -4.77 4.44
CA ARG A 34 -3.31 -5.15 5.56
C ARG A 34 -3.63 -6.57 6.01
N ALA A 35 -2.62 -7.32 6.44
CA ALA A 35 -2.79 -8.55 7.18
C ALA A 35 -2.15 -8.38 8.55
N ALA A 36 -2.97 -8.54 9.60
CA ALA A 36 -2.48 -8.50 10.97
C ALA A 36 -1.51 -9.65 11.24
N ALA A 37 -0.54 -9.44 12.13
CA ALA A 37 0.36 -10.50 12.54
C ALA A 37 -0.41 -11.69 13.16
N GLY A 38 -0.39 -12.84 12.48
CA GLY A 38 -1.16 -14.02 12.89
C GLY A 38 -2.66 -13.95 12.58
N GLY A 39 -3.11 -12.92 11.86
CA GLY A 39 -4.46 -12.81 11.33
C GLY A 39 -4.65 -13.65 10.07
N GLU A 40 -5.90 -13.94 9.74
CA GLU A 40 -6.27 -14.66 8.52
C GLU A 40 -6.70 -13.68 7.43
N GLY A 41 -5.96 -13.69 6.32
CA GLY A 41 -6.32 -12.96 5.11
C GLY A 41 -5.92 -11.48 5.10
N TRP A 42 -6.33 -10.82 4.03
CA TRP A 42 -6.10 -9.41 3.76
C TRP A 42 -7.39 -8.63 4.03
N GLU A 43 -7.26 -7.47 4.65
CA GLU A 43 -8.41 -6.65 5.03
C GLU A 43 -8.13 -5.15 4.88
N LYS A 44 -9.22 -4.37 4.82
CA LYS A 44 -9.16 -2.92 4.89
C LYS A 44 -9.10 -2.45 6.35
N GLY A 45 -8.47 -1.30 6.58
CA GLY A 45 -8.54 -0.62 7.87
C GLY A 45 -7.32 0.23 8.19
N VAL A 46 -7.22 0.60 9.47
CA VAL A 46 -6.09 1.34 10.03
C VAL A 46 -4.86 0.44 10.06
N ILE A 47 -3.75 0.91 9.49
CA ILE A 47 -2.47 0.20 9.45
C ILE A 47 -1.86 0.18 10.85
N GLN A 48 -1.48 -1.00 11.34
CA GLN A 48 -0.90 -1.20 12.66
C GLN A 48 0.59 -1.63 12.58
N PRO A 49 1.39 -1.37 13.63
CA PRO A 49 2.71 -1.97 13.74
C PRO A 49 2.64 -3.51 13.73
N GLY A 50 3.47 -4.12 12.90
CA GLY A 50 3.53 -5.56 12.69
C GLY A 50 2.64 -6.07 11.55
N ASP A 51 1.89 -5.21 10.87
CA ASP A 51 1.10 -5.61 9.71
C ASP A 51 1.99 -5.87 8.49
N ALA A 52 1.60 -6.87 7.69
CA ALA A 52 2.01 -6.95 6.30
C ALA A 52 1.05 -6.12 5.46
N LEU A 53 1.57 -5.40 4.48
CA LEU A 53 0.81 -4.62 3.52
C LEU A 53 0.95 -5.27 2.14
N TRP A 54 -0.17 -5.64 1.53
CA TRP A 54 -0.21 -5.97 0.12
C TRP A 54 -0.62 -4.72 -0.65
N VAL A 55 0.15 -4.39 -1.69
CA VAL A 55 -0.06 -3.23 -2.54
C VAL A 55 -0.11 -3.71 -3.98
N ASP A 56 -1.24 -3.54 -4.64
CA ASP A 56 -1.41 -3.78 -6.07
C ASP A 56 -1.64 -2.44 -6.78
N PHE A 57 -0.73 -2.07 -7.68
CA PHE A 57 -0.88 -0.86 -8.45
C PHE A 57 -0.25 -0.94 -9.83
N GLY A 58 -0.95 -0.32 -10.78
CA GLY A 58 -0.49 -0.15 -12.16
C GLY A 58 -0.63 1.30 -12.61
N VAL A 59 0.33 1.78 -13.39
CA VAL A 59 0.32 3.11 -14.02
C VAL A 59 0.23 3.03 -15.53
N VAL A 60 -0.28 4.12 -16.11
CA VAL A 60 -0.30 4.38 -17.55
C VAL A 60 0.65 5.53 -17.86
N ALA A 61 1.61 5.29 -18.76
CA ALA A 61 2.55 6.28 -19.24
C ALA A 61 2.81 6.05 -20.74
N MET A 62 2.78 7.11 -21.55
CA MET A 62 3.01 7.04 -23.00
C MET A 62 2.11 6.02 -23.74
N GLY A 63 0.89 5.78 -23.23
CA GLY A 63 -0.03 4.77 -23.78
C GLY A 63 0.33 3.31 -23.43
N LEU A 64 1.33 3.10 -22.58
CA LEU A 64 1.72 1.79 -22.06
C LEU A 64 1.18 1.58 -20.64
N HIS A 65 0.87 0.33 -20.32
CA HIS A 65 0.28 -0.09 -19.06
C HIS A 65 1.28 -0.92 -18.27
N THR A 66 1.29 -0.73 -16.95
CA THR A 66 2.04 -1.56 -16.00
C THR A 66 1.08 -2.17 -15.00
N ASP A 67 1.54 -3.24 -14.36
CA ASP A 67 0.83 -3.96 -13.32
C ASP A 67 1.88 -4.54 -12.37
N THR A 68 1.87 -4.11 -11.10
CA THR A 68 2.90 -4.48 -10.12
C THR A 68 2.30 -4.69 -8.75
N GLN A 69 2.78 -5.73 -8.08
CA GLN A 69 2.43 -6.03 -6.71
C GLN A 69 3.66 -6.02 -5.81
N HIS A 70 3.51 -5.48 -4.60
CA HIS A 70 4.55 -5.43 -3.60
C HIS A 70 4.01 -5.82 -2.23
N LEU A 71 4.88 -6.42 -1.42
CA LEU A 71 4.65 -6.64 0.00
C LEU A 71 5.50 -5.67 0.82
N GLY A 72 4.84 -4.94 1.70
CA GLY A 72 5.46 -4.10 2.73
C GLY A 72 5.29 -4.72 4.11
N TYR A 73 6.18 -4.38 5.03
CA TYR A 73 6.03 -4.73 6.44
C TYR A 73 6.15 -3.47 7.29
N VAL A 74 5.22 -3.28 8.21
CA VAL A 74 5.24 -2.17 9.16
C VAL A 74 5.97 -2.64 10.41
N LEU A 75 7.16 -2.09 10.66
CA LEU A 75 7.98 -2.47 11.81
C LEU A 75 7.24 -2.26 13.14
N ARG A 76 7.38 -3.21 14.07
CA ARG A 76 6.99 -3.02 15.46
C ARG A 76 7.99 -2.11 16.19
N PRO A 77 7.60 -1.52 17.33
CA PRO A 77 8.53 -0.75 18.16
C PRO A 77 9.78 -1.57 18.50
N GLY A 78 10.95 -1.04 18.15
CA GLY A 78 12.25 -1.67 18.41
C GLY A 78 12.77 -2.61 17.31
N GLU A 79 11.96 -2.94 16.30
CA GLU A 79 12.43 -3.65 15.11
C GLU A 79 13.16 -2.69 14.16
N VAL A 80 14.20 -3.18 13.48
CA VAL A 80 14.99 -2.41 12.50
C VAL A 80 14.89 -2.97 11.08
N ALA A 81 14.34 -4.18 10.95
CA ALA A 81 14.11 -4.87 9.70
C ALA A 81 12.92 -5.83 9.88
N PRO A 82 12.24 -6.20 8.77
CA PRO A 82 11.26 -7.27 8.80
C PRO A 82 11.87 -8.60 9.30
N PRO A 83 11.06 -9.50 9.88
CA PRO A 83 11.49 -10.85 10.28
C PRO A 83 12.05 -11.70 9.12
#